data_AF-A0A0H2REF7-F1
#
_entry.id   AF-A0A0H2REF7-F1
#
_cell.length_a   1.000
_cell.length_b   1.000
_cell.length_c   1.000
_cell.angle_alpha   90.00
_cell.angle_beta   90.00
_cell.angle_gamma   90.00
#
_symmetry.space_group_name_H-M   'P 1'
#
loop_
_entity.id
_entity.type
_entity.pdbx_description
1 polymer ?
#
loop_
_entity_poly.entity_id
_entity_poly.type
_entity_poly.pdbx_seq_one_letter_code
_entity_poly.pdbx_strand_id
1 'polypeptide(L)'
;MDDSESSTTSDDGESPVEKATRPTKPLPNSKVKAPKPAAAPPVSASASVVPKIHVNARPIPIVANPSMVPVQARPPPQNSQQRRLIVVLEQACLESYRVSGGSNNAGPAAGGKNRRNGGEAKYALLNCDDHQGILAKTGRDIADARPDITHQCLLTLLDSPLNKAGLLQVYIHTTKGVLIEVNPHVRIPRTFKRFSGLMVQLLHKLFIRGVNGPEKLLKVIKNPVTDHFPVNTFKVTLSGDAKTVRLSQYLPSLPSTHSVAVFVGAMARGKDDFADAVVDEKISISDYSLSASVACGKFCCAMEEMWDIV
;
A
#
# COMPACT_ATOMS: atom_id res chain seq x y z
N MET A 1 7.96 -67.59 31.18
CA MET A 1 7.87 -68.46 29.99
C MET A 1 7.44 -67.56 28.84
N ASP A 2 8.17 -66.48 28.56
CA ASP A 2 9.53 -66.37 28.02
C ASP A 2 9.61 -66.65 26.52
N ASP A 3 10.45 -65.81 25.90
CA ASP A 3 11.02 -65.79 24.55
C ASP A 3 10.25 -64.93 23.52
N SER A 4 10.64 -63.69 23.19
CA SER A 4 11.93 -63.08 22.79
C SER A 4 12.27 -63.22 21.29
N GLU A 5 12.54 -62.06 20.69
CA GLU A 5 13.39 -61.76 19.52
C GLU A 5 12.94 -62.18 18.10
N SER A 6 12.80 -61.21 17.19
CA SER A 6 13.95 -60.64 16.46
C SER A 6 13.51 -59.67 15.35
N SER A 7 14.38 -58.68 15.15
CA SER A 7 14.38 -57.64 14.14
C SER A 7 14.67 -58.17 12.73
N THR A 8 14.13 -57.53 11.71
CA THR A 8 14.81 -57.42 10.40
C THR A 8 14.41 -56.12 9.69
N THR A 9 15.45 -55.33 9.45
CA THR A 9 15.54 -54.15 8.60
C THR A 9 15.25 -54.49 7.13
N SER A 10 14.50 -53.64 6.43
CA SER A 10 14.64 -53.45 4.99
C SER A 10 14.63 -51.94 4.70
N ASP A 11 15.84 -51.48 4.48
CA ASP A 11 16.23 -50.25 3.80
C ASP A 11 15.94 -50.45 2.30
N ASP A 12 15.20 -49.53 1.68
CA ASP A 12 15.12 -49.43 0.22
C ASP A 12 14.78 -47.99 -0.19
N GLY A 13 15.83 -47.26 -0.58
CA GLY A 13 15.83 -46.63 -1.90
C GLY A 13 15.24 -45.23 -1.99
N GLU A 14 15.85 -44.26 -1.31
CA GLU A 14 15.80 -42.87 -1.76
C GLU A 14 16.67 -42.73 -3.02
N SER A 15 16.04 -42.38 -4.15
CA SER A 15 16.74 -41.81 -5.31
C SER A 15 15.96 -40.62 -5.87
N PRO A 16 16.67 -39.59 -6.36
CA PRO A 16 16.26 -38.20 -6.20
C PRO A 16 15.49 -37.71 -7.43
N VAL A 17 14.40 -36.98 -7.20
CA VAL A 17 13.72 -36.22 -8.26
C VAL A 17 14.65 -35.11 -8.74
N GLU A 18 15.20 -35.29 -9.94
CA GLU A 18 16.00 -34.29 -10.65
C GLU A 18 15.23 -32.97 -10.77
N LYS A 19 15.77 -31.93 -10.14
CA LYS A 19 15.41 -30.54 -10.42
C LYS A 19 15.85 -30.21 -11.85
N ALA A 20 14.89 -30.19 -12.77
CA ALA A 20 15.07 -29.63 -14.10
C ALA A 20 15.49 -28.14 -13.98
N THR A 21 16.79 -27.89 -14.11
CA THR A 21 17.36 -26.55 -14.20
C THR A 21 17.03 -25.99 -15.58
N ARG A 22 16.22 -24.94 -15.62
CA ARG A 22 15.83 -24.24 -16.86
C ARG A 22 16.98 -23.31 -17.28
N PRO A 23 17.66 -23.51 -18.42
CA PRO A 23 18.68 -22.58 -18.88
C PRO A 23 18.03 -21.34 -19.50
N THR A 24 18.05 -20.21 -18.81
CA THR A 24 17.72 -18.89 -19.38
C THR A 24 18.94 -18.32 -20.08
N LYS A 25 19.03 -18.53 -21.40
CA LYS A 25 20.02 -17.84 -22.24
C LYS A 25 19.43 -16.50 -22.73
N PRO A 26 20.10 -15.35 -22.53
CA PRO A 26 19.62 -14.05 -23.00
C PRO A 26 19.69 -13.94 -24.53
N LEU A 27 18.66 -13.35 -25.14
CA LEU A 27 18.64 -12.99 -26.57
C LEU A 27 19.64 -11.86 -26.87
N PRO A 28 20.31 -11.88 -28.04
CA PRO A 28 21.34 -10.91 -28.40
C PRO A 28 20.80 -9.52 -28.74
N ASN A 29 21.57 -8.50 -28.33
CA ASN A 29 21.27 -7.08 -28.41
C ASN A 29 21.54 -6.53 -29.83
N SER A 30 20.51 -6.25 -30.64
CA SER A 30 20.70 -5.66 -31.98
C SER A 30 20.84 -4.14 -31.90
N LYS A 31 22.07 -3.65 -32.08
CA LYS A 31 22.37 -2.22 -32.29
C LYS A 31 21.79 -1.76 -33.63
N VAL A 32 20.72 -0.96 -33.62
CA VAL A 32 20.28 -0.20 -34.80
C VAL A 32 20.72 1.25 -34.63
N LYS A 33 21.55 1.71 -35.56
CA LYS A 33 22.20 3.01 -35.61
C LYS A 33 21.25 3.99 -36.34
N ALA A 34 20.82 5.05 -35.67
CA ALA A 34 20.00 6.10 -36.28
C ALA A 34 20.84 6.95 -37.27
N PRO A 35 20.39 7.21 -38.51
CA PRO A 35 21.07 8.13 -39.42
C PRO A 35 20.63 9.59 -39.17
N LYS A 36 21.60 10.52 -39.32
CA LYS A 36 21.44 11.98 -39.23
C LYS A 36 20.52 12.54 -40.33
N PRO A 37 19.82 13.68 -40.11
CA PRO A 37 19.04 14.33 -41.15
C PRO A 37 19.95 15.09 -42.13
N ALA A 38 19.78 14.83 -43.42
CA ALA A 38 20.38 15.59 -44.52
C ALA A 38 19.44 16.73 -44.94
N ALA A 39 20.01 17.90 -45.17
CA ALA A 39 19.32 19.11 -45.61
C ALA A 39 18.83 18.99 -47.06
N ALA A 40 17.63 19.52 -47.35
CA ALA A 40 17.05 19.58 -48.68
C ALA A 40 17.49 20.86 -49.44
N PRO A 41 17.68 20.81 -50.78
CA PRO A 41 18.03 21.97 -51.60
C PRO A 41 16.77 22.73 -52.07
N PRO A 42 16.92 23.97 -52.59
CA PRO A 42 15.80 24.89 -52.78
C PRO A 42 15.14 24.70 -54.15
N VAL A 43 13.82 24.91 -54.22
CA VAL A 43 13.12 25.11 -55.49
C VAL A 43 12.21 26.35 -55.45
N SER A 44 12.51 27.20 -56.43
CA SER A 44 11.92 28.42 -56.96
C SER A 44 10.43 28.69 -56.77
N ALA A 45 10.16 29.98 -56.54
CA ALA A 45 8.86 30.63 -56.54
C ALA A 45 8.19 30.66 -57.93
N SER A 46 6.87 30.53 -57.95
CA SER A 46 6.01 31.04 -59.02
C SER A 46 4.65 31.38 -58.40
N ALA A 47 4.21 32.61 -58.63
CA ALA A 47 3.09 33.24 -57.97
C ALA A 47 1.74 32.78 -58.54
N SER A 48 0.79 32.48 -57.66
CA SER A 48 -0.63 32.41 -57.99
C SER A 48 -1.41 33.26 -56.99
N VAL A 49 -2.02 34.30 -57.52
CA VAL A 49 -2.86 35.29 -56.82
C VAL A 49 -4.16 34.61 -56.36
N VAL A 50 -4.47 34.67 -55.07
CA VAL A 50 -5.76 34.25 -54.49
C VAL A 50 -6.31 35.42 -53.65
N PRO A 51 -7.60 35.80 -53.80
CA PRO A 51 -8.15 36.99 -53.17
C PRO A 51 -8.31 36.81 -51.65
N LYS A 52 -8.02 37.88 -50.88
CA LYS A 52 -8.21 37.92 -49.42
C LYS A 52 -9.70 37.93 -49.07
N ILE A 53 -10.22 36.78 -48.66
CA ILE A 53 -11.47 36.69 -47.89
C ILE A 53 -11.12 36.97 -46.43
N HIS A 54 -11.61 38.09 -45.89
CA HIS A 54 -11.57 38.36 -44.44
C HIS A 54 -12.61 37.47 -43.75
N VAL A 55 -12.17 36.35 -43.17
CA VAL A 55 -12.98 35.60 -42.21
C VAL A 55 -12.62 36.10 -40.82
N ASN A 56 -13.53 36.88 -40.22
CA ASN A 56 -13.47 37.22 -38.80
C ASN A 56 -13.64 35.93 -37.96
N ALA A 57 -12.53 35.27 -37.65
CA ALA A 57 -12.52 34.15 -36.71
C ALA A 57 -12.67 34.70 -35.28
N ARG A 58 -13.90 34.74 -34.77
CA ARG A 58 -14.12 34.81 -33.32
C ARG A 58 -13.66 33.47 -32.72
N PRO A 59 -12.82 33.44 -31.68
CA PRO A 59 -12.46 32.19 -31.03
C PRO A 59 -13.73 31.60 -30.41
N ILE A 60 -14.06 30.37 -30.81
CA ILE A 60 -15.12 29.59 -30.17
C ILE A 60 -14.66 29.36 -28.72
N PRO A 61 -15.42 29.80 -27.70
CA PRO A 61 -15.07 29.47 -26.33
C PRO A 61 -15.22 27.96 -26.17
N ILE A 62 -14.13 27.29 -25.76
CA ILE A 62 -14.21 25.91 -25.27
C ILE A 62 -15.04 25.98 -23.98
N VAL A 63 -16.32 25.68 -24.09
CA VAL A 63 -17.19 25.50 -22.93
C VAL A 63 -16.83 24.14 -22.34
N ALA A 64 -15.80 24.10 -21.50
CA ALA A 64 -15.59 22.95 -20.62
C ALA A 64 -16.74 22.95 -19.61
N ASN A 65 -17.71 22.05 -19.80
CA ASN A 65 -18.79 21.87 -18.83
C ASN A 65 -18.19 21.51 -17.46
N PRO A 66 -18.34 22.36 -16.42
CA PRO A 66 -17.76 22.11 -15.09
C PRO A 66 -18.40 20.91 -14.36
N SER A 67 -19.41 20.28 -14.96
CA SER A 67 -20.15 19.13 -14.44
C SER A 67 -19.53 17.76 -14.77
N MET A 68 -18.46 17.68 -15.56
CA MET A 68 -17.88 16.38 -16.00
C MET A 68 -16.59 15.99 -15.25
N VAL A 69 -16.20 16.72 -14.21
CA VAL A 69 -15.06 16.31 -13.37
C VAL A 69 -15.59 15.42 -12.25
N PRO A 70 -15.19 14.14 -12.15
CA PRO A 70 -15.57 13.29 -11.04
C PRO A 70 -15.13 13.94 -9.72
N VAL A 71 -16.09 14.27 -8.87
CA VAL A 71 -15.82 14.82 -7.53
C VAL A 71 -15.79 13.64 -6.56
N GLN A 72 -14.67 13.51 -5.82
CA GLN A 72 -14.56 12.51 -4.76
C GLN A 72 -15.67 12.75 -3.73
N ALA A 73 -16.42 11.71 -3.40
CA ALA A 73 -17.48 11.79 -2.41
C ALA A 73 -16.91 12.18 -1.04
N ARG A 74 -17.73 12.87 -0.24
CA ARG A 74 -17.38 13.16 1.15
C ARG A 74 -17.51 11.88 1.97
N PRO A 75 -16.55 11.57 2.85
CA PRO A 75 -16.68 10.42 3.72
C PRO A 75 -17.91 10.60 4.62
N PRO A 76 -18.63 9.51 4.93
CA PRO A 76 -19.72 9.57 5.87
C PRO A 76 -19.22 10.07 7.24
N PRO A 77 -20.04 10.83 7.99
CA PRO A 77 -19.71 11.18 9.37
C PRO A 77 -19.39 9.94 10.20
N GLN A 78 -18.53 10.06 11.22
CA GLN A 78 -18.12 8.93 12.08
C GLN A 78 -19.32 8.14 12.63
N ASN A 79 -20.42 8.81 12.98
CA ASN A 79 -21.63 8.17 13.54
C ASN A 79 -22.65 7.71 12.48
N SER A 80 -22.31 7.84 11.19
CA SER A 80 -23.20 7.43 10.11
C SER A 80 -23.38 5.92 10.09
N GLN A 81 -24.61 5.45 9.92
CA GLN A 81 -24.90 4.03 9.72
C GLN A 81 -24.85 3.61 8.25
N GLN A 82 -24.37 4.50 7.36
CA GLN A 82 -24.15 4.15 5.96
C GLN A 82 -23.18 2.98 5.85
N ARG A 83 -23.54 1.97 5.05
CA ARG A 83 -22.68 0.82 4.80
C ARG A 83 -21.37 1.26 4.16
N ARG A 84 -20.27 0.66 4.62
CA ARG A 84 -18.92 0.91 4.09
C ARG A 84 -18.02 -0.28 4.33
N LEU A 85 -16.98 -0.37 3.51
CA LEU A 85 -15.86 -1.27 3.73
C LEU A 85 -14.91 -0.58 4.70
N ILE A 86 -14.53 -1.27 5.76
CA ILE A 86 -13.51 -0.85 6.71
C ILE A 86 -12.33 -1.79 6.52
N VAL A 87 -11.15 -1.25 6.22
CA VAL A 87 -9.92 -2.04 6.11
C VAL A 87 -9.02 -1.70 7.27
N VAL A 88 -8.66 -2.70 8.06
CA VAL A 88 -7.69 -2.55 9.16
C VAL A 88 -6.39 -3.23 8.73
N LEU A 89 -5.35 -2.42 8.54
CA LEU A 89 -3.99 -2.89 8.29
C LEU A 89 -3.33 -3.22 9.62
N GLU A 90 -3.33 -4.50 9.97
CA GLU A 90 -2.84 -5.03 11.25
C GLU A 90 -1.33 -5.30 11.20
N GLN A 91 -0.67 -5.25 12.36
CA GLN A 91 0.77 -5.49 12.51
C GLN A 91 1.63 -4.62 11.56
N ALA A 92 1.19 -3.39 11.28
CA ALA A 92 1.91 -2.49 10.40
C ALA A 92 3.25 -2.05 11.03
N CYS A 93 4.35 -2.25 10.32
CA CYS A 93 5.68 -1.88 10.81
C CYS A 93 5.97 -0.39 10.56
N LEU A 94 5.43 0.49 11.40
CA LEU A 94 5.64 1.95 11.34
C LEU A 94 6.26 2.46 12.63
N GLU A 95 7.58 2.67 12.62
CA GLU A 95 8.31 3.11 13.82
C GLU A 95 9.35 4.18 13.49
N SER A 96 9.33 5.28 14.26
CA SER A 96 10.37 6.29 14.15
C SER A 96 11.59 5.92 14.99
N TYR A 97 12.78 6.18 14.43
CA TYR A 97 14.06 6.05 15.11
C TYR A 97 14.83 7.36 15.02
N ARG A 98 15.52 7.72 16.11
CA ARG A 98 16.40 8.89 16.17
C ARG A 98 17.75 8.54 15.56
N VAL A 99 18.03 9.08 14.37
CA VAL A 99 19.34 9.00 13.73
C VAL A 99 20.30 9.88 14.54
N SER A 100 21.06 9.27 15.45
CA SER A 100 22.19 9.94 16.10
C SER A 100 23.28 10.17 15.05
N GLY A 101 23.89 11.36 15.02
CA GLY A 101 24.78 11.86 13.97
C GLY A 101 26.14 11.15 13.84
N GLY A 102 26.14 9.84 13.68
CA GLY A 102 27.30 9.00 13.37
C GLY A 102 27.02 8.17 12.12
N SER A 103 26.82 8.81 10.98
CA SER A 103 26.89 8.09 9.70
C SER A 103 28.37 7.94 9.34
N ASN A 104 28.86 6.70 9.37
CA ASN A 104 30.18 6.32 8.85
C ASN A 104 30.23 6.25 7.31
N ASN A 105 29.18 6.70 6.61
CA ASN A 105 29.09 6.71 5.14
C ASN A 105 28.95 8.13 4.57
N ALA A 106 29.75 9.07 5.05
CA ALA A 106 30.04 10.31 4.32
C ALA A 106 31.48 10.22 3.80
N GLY A 107 31.66 10.32 2.49
CA GLY A 107 32.98 10.40 1.86
C GLY A 107 33.81 11.57 2.43
N PRO A 108 35.13 11.58 2.17
CA PRO A 108 36.03 12.51 2.81
C PRO A 108 35.76 13.92 2.28
N ALA A 109 35.07 14.74 3.06
CA ALA A 109 34.91 16.15 2.76
C ALA A 109 35.13 16.99 4.02
N ALA A 110 36.29 17.64 4.00
CA ALA A 110 36.60 18.94 4.61
C ALA A 110 36.28 19.14 6.09
N GLY A 111 37.35 19.29 6.88
CA GLY A 111 37.30 19.69 8.27
C GLY A 111 36.61 21.04 8.52
N GLY A 112 36.26 21.27 9.79
CA GLY A 112 35.82 22.58 10.23
C GLY A 112 34.87 22.56 11.42
N LYS A 113 35.44 22.83 12.60
CA LYS A 113 34.83 23.29 13.86
C LYS A 113 33.42 23.91 13.73
N ASN A 114 32.42 23.32 14.39
CA ASN A 114 31.48 24.03 15.31
C ASN A 114 30.51 23.04 16.00
N ARG A 115 30.94 22.50 17.15
CA ARG A 115 30.12 21.67 18.06
C ARG A 115 29.45 22.53 19.13
N ARG A 116 28.70 23.56 18.73
CA ARG A 116 27.82 24.32 19.64
C ARG A 116 26.60 24.83 18.86
N ASN A 117 25.64 23.94 18.62
CA ASN A 117 24.22 24.28 18.63
C ASN A 117 23.42 22.98 18.73
N GLY A 118 22.30 22.99 19.46
CA GLY A 118 21.42 21.84 19.64
C GLY A 118 20.82 21.37 18.31
N GLY A 119 21.56 20.54 17.57
CA GLY A 119 21.10 20.00 16.29
C GLY A 119 19.83 19.20 16.50
N GLU A 120 18.76 19.61 15.82
CA GLU A 120 17.50 18.88 15.82
C GLU A 120 17.77 17.40 15.54
N ALA A 121 17.33 16.55 16.47
CA ALA A 121 17.43 15.12 16.31
C ALA A 121 16.74 14.73 15.00
N LYS A 122 17.51 14.18 14.04
CA LYS A 122 16.95 13.71 12.78
C LYS A 122 16.25 12.38 13.03
N TYR A 123 14.97 12.30 12.69
CA TYR A 123 14.21 11.07 12.81
C TYR A 123 13.97 10.45 11.44
N ALA A 124 13.98 9.12 11.38
CA ALA A 124 13.70 8.34 10.18
C ALA A 124 12.72 7.21 10.53
N LEU A 125 11.93 6.77 9.54
CA LEU A 125 11.11 5.57 9.68
C LEU A 125 12.00 4.35 9.49
N LEU A 126 11.96 3.43 10.46
CA LEU A 126 12.77 2.23 10.46
C LEU A 126 12.40 1.33 9.26
N ASN A 127 13.40 0.83 8.54
CA ASN A 127 13.19 -0.03 7.36
C ASN A 127 14.40 -0.96 7.15
N CYS A 128 14.17 -2.07 6.46
CA CYS A 128 15.15 -3.14 6.25
C CYS A 128 16.31 -2.80 5.30
N ASP A 129 16.23 -1.72 4.52
CA ASP A 129 17.26 -1.39 3.53
C ASP A 129 18.26 -0.38 4.11
N ASP A 130 17.76 0.72 4.70
CA ASP A 130 18.58 1.82 5.19
C ASP A 130 19.12 1.58 6.61
N HIS A 131 18.48 0.72 7.41
CA HIS A 131 18.69 0.65 8.86
C HIS A 131 19.08 -0.74 9.40
N GLN A 132 19.62 -1.62 8.56
CA GLN A 132 20.04 -2.99 8.93
C GLN A 132 20.93 -3.04 10.19
N GLY A 133 21.97 -2.20 10.23
CA GLY A 133 22.91 -2.16 11.35
C GLY A 133 22.30 -1.67 12.66
N ILE A 134 21.23 -0.86 12.61
CA ILE A 134 20.50 -0.42 13.80
C ILE A 134 19.56 -1.54 14.27
N LEU A 135 18.84 -2.16 13.33
CA LEU A 135 17.93 -3.29 13.59
C LEU A 135 18.66 -4.43 14.30
N ALA A 136 19.82 -4.83 13.78
CA ALA A 136 20.68 -5.86 14.37
C ALA A 136 21.10 -5.53 15.80
N LYS A 137 21.45 -4.26 16.10
CA LYS A 137 21.82 -3.83 17.45
C LYS A 137 20.66 -3.83 18.43
N THR A 138 19.45 -3.59 17.95
CA THR A 138 18.23 -3.61 18.77
C THR A 138 17.66 -5.02 18.97
N GLY A 139 18.32 -6.06 18.44
CA GLY A 139 17.84 -7.44 18.52
C GLY A 139 16.55 -7.68 17.73
N ARG A 140 16.22 -6.79 16.79
CA ARG A 140 15.07 -6.95 15.89
C ARG A 140 15.49 -7.70 14.64
N ASP A 141 14.59 -8.54 14.15
CA ASP A 141 14.79 -9.13 12.85
C ASP A 141 14.70 -8.04 11.78
N ILE A 142 15.72 -8.00 10.94
CA ILE A 142 15.86 -7.02 9.86
C ILE A 142 14.69 -7.17 8.86
N ALA A 143 14.26 -8.41 8.61
CA ALA A 143 13.23 -8.70 7.61
C ALA A 143 11.83 -8.21 8.02
N ASP A 144 11.60 -7.90 9.29
CA ASP A 144 10.30 -7.46 9.79
C ASP A 144 10.11 -5.94 9.67
N ALA A 145 11.19 -5.18 9.41
CA ALA A 145 11.15 -3.73 9.22
C ALA A 145 10.67 -3.34 7.82
N ARG A 146 9.38 -3.57 7.53
CA ARG A 146 8.77 -3.43 6.19
C ARG A 146 7.63 -2.41 6.11
N PRO A 147 7.88 -1.12 6.38
CA PRO A 147 6.89 -0.05 6.21
C PRO A 147 6.40 0.13 4.76
N ASP A 148 7.13 -0.40 3.77
CA ASP A 148 6.76 -0.39 2.36
C ASP A 148 5.49 -1.21 2.07
N ILE A 149 5.22 -2.25 2.85
CA ILE A 149 4.00 -3.06 2.72
C ILE A 149 2.76 -2.19 3.01
N THR A 150 2.75 -1.50 4.16
CA THR A 150 1.67 -0.57 4.51
C THR A 150 1.54 0.55 3.46
N HIS A 151 2.67 1.07 2.96
CA HIS A 151 2.68 2.08 1.92
C HIS A 151 1.94 1.62 0.66
N GLN A 152 2.26 0.43 0.14
CA GLN A 152 1.62 -0.14 -1.05
C GLN A 152 0.13 -0.42 -0.83
N CYS A 153 -0.25 -0.96 0.34
CA CYS A 153 -1.65 -1.15 0.69
C CYS A 153 -2.43 0.17 0.67
N LEU A 154 -1.90 1.22 1.29
CA LEU A 154 -2.56 2.53 1.31
C LEU A 154 -2.71 3.13 -0.09
N LEU A 155 -1.72 2.96 -0.97
CA LEU A 155 -1.84 3.40 -2.36
C LEU A 155 -2.95 2.65 -3.10
N THR A 156 -3.03 1.33 -2.93
CA THR A 156 -4.08 0.50 -3.54
C THR A 156 -5.47 0.87 -3.02
N LEU A 157 -5.61 0.98 -1.70
CA LEU A 157 -6.86 1.29 -1.03
C LEU A 157 -7.39 2.69 -1.40
N LEU A 158 -6.55 3.72 -1.30
CA LEU A 158 -7.03 5.10 -1.48
C LEU A 158 -7.21 5.51 -2.96
N ASP A 159 -6.66 4.73 -3.89
CA ASP A 159 -6.91 4.89 -5.31
C ASP A 159 -8.14 4.14 -5.81
N SER A 160 -8.66 3.18 -5.04
CA SER A 160 -9.82 2.38 -5.42
C SER A 160 -11.05 3.26 -5.75
N PRO A 161 -11.85 2.91 -6.78
CA PRO A 161 -13.17 3.48 -7.00
C PRO A 161 -14.02 3.51 -5.73
N LEU A 162 -13.94 2.48 -4.89
CA LEU A 162 -14.62 2.41 -3.59
C LEU A 162 -14.29 3.59 -2.66
N ASN A 163 -13.01 3.99 -2.59
CA ASN A 163 -12.60 5.17 -1.83
C ASN A 163 -13.09 6.47 -2.47
N LYS A 164 -13.12 6.54 -3.81
CA LYS A 164 -13.63 7.72 -4.53
C LYS A 164 -15.14 7.89 -4.36
N ALA A 165 -15.87 6.78 -4.22
CA ALA A 165 -17.29 6.72 -3.87
C ALA A 165 -17.58 7.04 -2.40
N GLY A 166 -16.55 7.19 -1.53
CA GLY A 166 -16.72 7.52 -0.12
C GLY A 166 -17.20 6.35 0.74
N LEU A 167 -17.03 5.11 0.24
CA LEU A 167 -17.51 3.88 0.89
C LEU A 167 -16.36 3.05 1.48
N LEU A 168 -15.16 3.64 1.58
CA LEU A 168 -13.99 3.03 2.20
C LEU A 168 -13.56 3.83 3.44
N GLN A 169 -13.29 3.13 4.52
CA GLN A 169 -12.60 3.63 5.70
C GLN A 169 -11.35 2.79 5.93
N VAL A 170 -10.21 3.43 6.22
CA VAL A 170 -8.96 2.71 6.48
C VAL A 170 -8.43 3.04 7.88
N TYR A 171 -7.98 2.00 8.57
CA TYR A 171 -7.24 2.09 9.82
C TYR A 171 -5.90 1.37 9.67
N ILE A 172 -4.90 1.85 10.40
CA ILE A 172 -3.59 1.21 10.51
C ILE A 172 -3.35 0.92 11.97
N HIS A 173 -3.16 -0.34 12.32
CA HIS A 173 -2.77 -0.76 13.65
C HIS A 173 -1.33 -1.28 13.59
N THR A 174 -0.43 -0.55 14.26
CA THR A 174 1.00 -0.83 14.21
C THR A 174 1.41 -1.94 15.16
N THR A 175 2.56 -2.57 14.93
CA THR A 175 3.18 -3.55 15.83
C THR A 175 3.43 -3.00 17.25
N LYS A 176 3.52 -1.67 17.41
CA LYS A 176 3.66 -0.97 18.70
C LYS A 176 2.33 -0.57 19.34
N GLY A 177 1.20 -1.04 18.81
CA GLY A 177 -0.13 -0.76 19.37
C GLY A 177 -0.64 0.65 19.09
N VAL A 178 -0.01 1.41 18.19
CA VAL A 178 -0.54 2.72 17.74
C VAL A 178 -1.62 2.47 16.70
N LEU A 179 -2.81 3.01 16.94
CA LEU A 179 -3.93 2.99 16.00
C LEU A 179 -4.06 4.33 15.28
N ILE A 180 -4.10 4.28 13.96
CA ILE A 180 -4.16 5.46 13.09
C ILE A 180 -5.42 5.39 12.23
N GLU A 181 -6.23 6.44 12.30
CA GLU A 181 -7.34 6.71 11.39
C GLU A 181 -6.82 7.44 10.14
N VAL A 182 -7.21 6.93 8.97
CA VAL A 182 -6.85 7.50 7.67
C VAL A 182 -8.07 8.16 7.06
N ASN A 183 -7.98 9.46 6.79
CA ASN A 183 -9.06 10.19 6.13
C ASN A 183 -9.10 9.82 4.63
N PRO A 184 -10.27 9.48 4.04
CA PRO A 184 -10.41 9.12 2.62
C PRO A 184 -9.87 10.14 1.60
N HIS A 185 -9.76 11.42 1.98
CA HIS A 185 -9.26 12.51 1.14
C HIS A 185 -7.74 12.70 1.22
N VAL A 186 -7.05 11.96 2.08
CA VAL A 186 -5.59 12.05 2.18
C VAL A 186 -4.93 11.58 0.89
N ARG A 187 -3.98 12.38 0.39
CA ARG A 187 -3.12 12.00 -0.74
C ARG A 187 -1.82 11.42 -0.20
N ILE A 188 -1.74 10.10 -0.16
CA ILE A 188 -0.52 9.41 0.27
C ILE A 188 0.61 9.65 -0.75
N PRO A 189 1.81 10.07 -0.31
CA PRO A 189 2.93 10.27 -1.22
C PRO A 189 3.28 8.97 -1.97
N ARG A 190 3.40 9.04 -3.30
CA ARG A 190 3.71 7.86 -4.13
C ARG A 190 5.13 7.33 -3.95
N THR A 191 6.07 8.20 -3.58
CA THR A 191 7.45 7.80 -3.33
C THR A 191 7.63 7.42 -1.86
N PHE A 192 8.23 6.26 -1.61
CA PHE A 192 8.43 5.75 -0.25
C PHE A 192 9.17 6.75 0.67
N LYS A 193 10.22 7.44 0.18
CA LYS A 193 10.95 8.45 0.97
C LYS A 193 10.07 9.57 1.54
N ARG A 194 9.07 10.03 0.75
CA ARG A 194 8.12 11.06 1.21
C ARG A 194 7.08 10.48 2.16
N PHE A 195 6.62 9.26 1.91
CA PHE A 195 5.74 8.53 2.83
C PHE A 195 6.40 8.33 4.20
N SER A 196 7.67 7.90 4.22
CA SER A 196 8.48 7.75 5.43
C SER A 196 8.53 9.03 6.26
N GLY A 197 8.85 10.18 5.64
CA GLY A 197 8.83 11.47 6.33
C GLY A 197 7.46 11.86 6.88
N LEU A 198 6.38 11.59 6.13
CA LEU A 198 5.01 11.82 6.57
C LEU A 198 4.66 10.97 7.80
N MET A 199 5.02 9.69 7.82
CA MET A 199 4.75 8.78 8.94
C MET A 199 5.55 9.18 10.19
N VAL A 200 6.83 9.58 10.04
CA VAL A 200 7.61 10.12 11.15
C VAL A 200 6.94 11.35 11.75
N GLN A 201 6.48 12.28 10.91
CA GLN A 201 5.75 13.45 11.37
C GLN A 201 4.45 13.09 12.09
N LEU A 202 3.69 12.12 11.56
CA LEU A 202 2.45 11.63 12.17
C LEU A 202 2.71 11.04 13.55
N LEU A 203 3.70 10.15 13.69
CA LEU A 203 4.02 9.51 14.96
C LEU A 203 4.49 10.51 16.03
N HIS A 204 5.11 11.61 15.61
CA HIS A 204 5.58 12.65 16.52
C HIS A 204 4.49 13.65 16.93
N LYS A 205 3.64 14.06 15.97
CA LYS A 205 2.61 15.08 16.19
C LYS A 205 1.23 14.48 16.52
N LEU A 206 1.08 13.17 16.42
CA LEU A 206 -0.16 12.40 16.56
C LEU A 206 -1.25 12.73 15.53
N PHE A 207 -1.05 13.71 14.66
CA PHE A 207 -1.93 14.01 13.53
C PHE A 207 -1.20 14.74 12.40
N ILE A 208 -1.79 14.70 11.21
CA ILE A 208 -1.42 15.51 10.04
C ILE A 208 -2.64 16.30 9.59
N ARG A 209 -2.47 17.59 9.31
CA ARG A 209 -3.52 18.45 8.76
C ARG A 209 -3.37 18.63 7.25
N GLY A 210 -4.49 18.89 6.58
CA GLY A 210 -4.49 19.34 5.20
C GLY A 210 -3.81 20.71 5.06
N VAL A 211 -3.19 20.96 3.89
CA VAL A 211 -2.57 22.25 3.58
C VAL A 211 -3.59 23.40 3.49
N ASN A 212 -4.82 23.09 3.09
CA ASN A 212 -5.86 24.07 2.79
C ASN A 212 -6.99 24.11 3.82
N GLY A 213 -6.81 23.53 5.02
CA GLY A 213 -7.88 23.49 6.00
C GLY A 213 -7.50 22.92 7.37
N PRO A 214 -8.38 23.06 8.37
CA PRO A 214 -8.16 22.55 9.72
C PRO A 214 -8.33 21.03 9.84
N GLU A 215 -8.81 20.38 8.78
CA GLU A 215 -9.10 18.95 8.74
C GLU A 215 -7.85 18.11 9.01
N LYS A 216 -8.01 17.10 9.87
CA LYS A 216 -6.98 16.11 10.15
C LYS A 216 -7.12 14.98 9.13
N LEU A 217 -6.09 14.80 8.30
CA LEU A 217 -6.04 13.78 7.26
C LEU A 217 -5.51 12.44 7.77
N LEU A 218 -4.66 12.47 8.78
CA LEU A 218 -4.17 11.30 9.50
C LEU A 218 -4.21 11.63 10.98
N LYS A 219 -4.66 10.69 11.81
CA LYS A 219 -4.80 10.93 13.25
C LYS A 219 -4.57 9.65 14.03
N VAL A 220 -3.75 9.71 15.06
CA VAL A 220 -3.65 8.66 16.07
C VAL A 220 -4.89 8.72 16.96
N ILE A 221 -5.56 7.59 17.10
CA ILE A 221 -6.80 7.42 17.87
C ILE A 221 -6.61 6.35 18.96
N LYS A 222 -7.58 6.26 19.88
CA LYS A 222 -7.51 5.30 20.99
C LYS A 222 -7.91 3.90 20.53
N ASN A 223 -7.23 2.89 21.07
CA ASN A 223 -7.68 1.50 20.99
C ASN A 223 -8.90 1.25 21.88
N PRO A 224 -9.67 0.18 21.62
CA PRO A 224 -9.57 -0.75 20.47
C PRO A 224 -10.12 -0.17 19.16
N VAL A 225 -9.76 -0.77 18.02
CA VAL A 225 -10.25 -0.33 16.69
C VAL A 225 -11.76 -0.52 16.52
N THR A 226 -12.34 -1.50 17.21
CA THR A 226 -13.77 -1.83 17.17
C THR A 226 -14.67 -0.71 17.68
N ASP A 227 -14.17 0.14 18.58
CA ASP A 227 -14.93 1.29 19.11
C ASP A 227 -15.24 2.34 18.04
N HIS A 228 -14.55 2.28 16.90
CA HIS A 228 -14.68 3.22 15.79
C HIS A 228 -15.47 2.65 14.60
N PHE A 229 -16.08 1.47 14.78
CA PHE A 229 -16.91 0.84 13.76
C PHE A 229 -18.38 1.25 13.92
N PRO A 230 -19.17 1.27 12.82
CA PRO A 230 -20.62 1.25 12.90
C PRO A 230 -21.12 0.05 13.70
N VAL A 231 -22.28 0.16 14.35
CA VAL A 231 -22.84 -0.87 15.24
C VAL A 231 -22.97 -2.22 14.51
N ASN A 232 -23.53 -2.21 13.30
CA ASN A 232 -23.73 -3.42 12.49
C ASN A 232 -22.52 -3.63 11.57
N THR A 233 -21.41 -4.09 12.11
CA THR A 233 -20.19 -4.39 11.34
C THR A 233 -19.80 -5.86 11.46
N PHE A 234 -19.83 -6.57 10.32
CA PHE A 234 -19.32 -7.93 10.21
C PHE A 234 -17.80 -7.88 10.02
N LYS A 235 -17.06 -8.63 10.84
CA LYS A 235 -15.61 -8.54 11.01
C LYS A 235 -14.97 -9.83 10.49
N VAL A 236 -14.11 -9.71 9.50
CA VAL A 236 -13.46 -10.85 8.84
C VAL A 236 -11.95 -10.65 8.78
N THR A 237 -11.17 -11.69 9.10
CA THR A 237 -9.71 -11.71 8.87
C THR A 237 -9.41 -12.44 7.56
N LEU A 238 -8.53 -11.87 6.75
CA LEU A 238 -7.92 -12.60 5.64
C LEU A 238 -6.72 -13.40 6.14
N SER A 239 -6.71 -14.70 5.88
CA SER A 239 -5.61 -15.58 6.22
C SER A 239 -5.36 -16.62 5.14
N GLY A 240 -4.09 -16.93 4.90
CA GLY A 240 -3.69 -17.98 3.96
C GLY A 240 -4.03 -19.40 4.43
N ASP A 241 -4.17 -19.60 5.74
CA ASP A 241 -4.39 -20.92 6.36
C ASP A 241 -5.89 -21.24 6.56
N ALA A 242 -6.77 -20.30 6.24
CA ALA A 242 -8.21 -20.48 6.36
C ALA A 242 -8.83 -21.12 5.10
N LYS A 243 -10.09 -21.54 5.20
CA LYS A 243 -10.82 -22.12 4.06
C LYS A 243 -10.92 -21.08 2.94
N THR A 244 -10.48 -21.45 1.73
CA THR A 244 -10.62 -20.62 0.54
C THR A 244 -12.09 -20.44 0.17
N VAL A 245 -12.51 -19.19 0.00
CA VAL A 245 -13.85 -18.82 -0.47
C VAL A 245 -13.75 -17.92 -1.69
N ARG A 246 -14.81 -17.93 -2.50
CA ARG A 246 -14.96 -17.00 -3.61
C ARG A 246 -15.71 -15.77 -3.13
N LEU A 247 -15.07 -14.60 -3.16
CA LEU A 247 -15.66 -13.35 -2.65
C LEU A 247 -17.02 -13.01 -3.30
N SER A 248 -17.22 -13.30 -4.59
CA SER A 248 -18.50 -13.06 -5.28
C SER A 248 -19.66 -13.94 -4.79
N GLN A 249 -19.38 -15.03 -4.07
CA GLN A 249 -20.40 -15.87 -3.41
C GLN A 249 -20.48 -15.56 -1.92
N TYR A 250 -19.34 -15.29 -1.30
CA TYR A 250 -19.23 -15.02 0.13
C TYR A 250 -19.86 -13.67 0.52
N LEU A 251 -19.49 -12.57 -0.14
CA LEU A 251 -19.95 -11.24 0.25
C LEU A 251 -21.48 -11.07 0.17
N PRO A 252 -22.18 -11.59 -0.86
CA PRO A 252 -23.66 -11.55 -0.88
C PRO A 252 -24.34 -12.41 0.19
N SER A 253 -23.63 -13.37 0.79
CA SER A 253 -24.18 -14.19 1.88
C SER A 253 -24.22 -13.44 3.22
N LEU A 254 -23.43 -12.36 3.34
CA LEU A 254 -23.43 -11.52 4.53
C LEU A 254 -24.71 -10.66 4.61
N PRO A 255 -25.18 -10.30 5.81
CA PRO A 255 -26.37 -9.47 5.94
C PRO A 255 -26.23 -8.12 5.22
N SER A 256 -27.18 -7.81 4.34
CA SER A 256 -27.17 -6.60 3.51
C SER A 256 -27.28 -5.29 4.31
N THR A 257 -27.56 -5.35 5.61
CA THR A 257 -27.60 -4.21 6.53
C THR A 257 -26.24 -3.89 7.15
N HIS A 258 -25.26 -4.78 7.05
CA HIS A 258 -23.99 -4.65 7.74
C HIS A 258 -22.93 -3.92 6.88
N SER A 259 -22.09 -3.16 7.58
CA SER A 259 -20.75 -2.80 7.10
C SER A 259 -19.84 -4.02 7.20
N VAL A 260 -18.76 -4.03 6.42
CA VAL A 260 -17.77 -5.12 6.44
C VAL A 260 -16.45 -4.55 6.90
N ALA A 261 -15.88 -5.09 7.97
CA ALA A 261 -14.52 -4.80 8.40
C ALA A 261 -13.62 -5.97 8.04
N VAL A 262 -12.62 -5.73 7.18
CA VAL A 262 -11.62 -6.72 6.79
C VAL A 262 -10.28 -6.39 7.43
N PHE A 263 -9.73 -7.35 8.17
CA PHE A 263 -8.42 -7.26 8.80
C PHE A 263 -7.39 -7.93 7.90
N VAL A 264 -6.33 -7.19 7.57
CA VAL A 264 -5.27 -7.62 6.65
C VAL A 264 -3.92 -7.40 7.32
N GLY A 265 -3.11 -8.45 7.42
CA GLY A 265 -1.76 -8.37 7.96
C GLY A 265 -0.83 -7.54 7.07
N ALA A 266 -0.47 -6.34 7.51
CA ALA A 266 0.48 -5.44 6.85
C ALA A 266 1.92 -5.68 7.35
N MET A 267 2.31 -6.95 7.42
CA MET A 267 3.58 -7.45 7.95
C MET A 267 4.32 -8.29 6.91
N ALA A 268 5.63 -8.48 7.10
CA ALA A 268 6.45 -9.28 6.19
C ALA A 268 6.12 -10.78 6.23
N ARG A 269 5.84 -11.27 7.43
CA ARG A 269 5.50 -12.65 7.79
C ARG A 269 4.96 -12.65 9.21
N GLY A 270 4.27 -13.71 9.58
CA GLY A 270 3.68 -13.88 10.90
C GLY A 270 2.49 -14.82 10.80
N LYS A 271 1.89 -15.13 11.95
CA LYS A 271 0.60 -15.81 11.98
C LYS A 271 -0.51 -14.77 11.79
N ASP A 272 -1.59 -15.17 11.14
CA ASP A 272 -2.76 -14.30 10.95
C ASP A 272 -3.69 -14.34 12.17
N ASP A 273 -3.14 -14.28 13.39
CA ASP A 273 -3.88 -14.33 14.68
C ASP A 273 -4.15 -12.95 15.28
N PHE A 274 -3.71 -11.89 14.62
CA PHE A 274 -3.72 -10.50 15.08
C PHE A 274 -5.12 -9.94 15.44
N ALA A 275 -6.20 -10.55 14.96
CA ALA A 275 -7.56 -10.10 15.22
C ALA A 275 -8.51 -11.23 15.70
N ASP A 276 -7.97 -12.38 16.10
CA ASP A 276 -8.78 -13.56 16.50
C ASP A 276 -9.71 -13.29 17.69
N ALA A 277 -9.35 -12.32 18.53
CA ALA A 277 -10.17 -11.91 19.68
C ALA A 277 -11.41 -11.08 19.29
N VAL A 278 -11.48 -10.56 18.06
CA VAL A 278 -12.52 -9.59 17.65
C VAL A 278 -13.25 -9.94 16.37
N VAL A 279 -12.70 -10.82 15.52
CA VAL A 279 -13.34 -11.19 14.25
C VAL A 279 -14.44 -12.23 14.41
N ASP A 280 -15.44 -12.13 13.54
CA ASP A 280 -16.54 -13.08 13.47
C ASP A 280 -16.14 -14.32 12.63
N GLU A 281 -15.26 -14.14 11.64
CA GLU A 281 -14.80 -15.21 10.74
C GLU A 281 -13.37 -14.97 10.22
N LYS A 282 -12.68 -16.05 9.84
CA LYS A 282 -11.39 -16.02 9.14
C LYS A 282 -11.51 -16.79 7.83
N ILE A 283 -11.14 -16.16 6.72
CA ILE A 283 -11.30 -16.72 5.37
C ILE A 283 -10.00 -16.59 4.57
N SER A 284 -9.79 -17.51 3.62
CA SER A 284 -8.82 -17.32 2.54
C SER A 284 -9.55 -16.87 1.27
N ILE A 285 -8.92 -16.01 0.47
CA ILE A 285 -9.49 -15.51 -0.81
C ILE A 285 -8.68 -16.00 -2.03
N SER A 286 -7.73 -16.91 -1.81
CA SER A 286 -6.85 -17.45 -2.84
C SER A 286 -6.15 -18.71 -2.31
N ASP A 287 -6.04 -19.75 -3.12
CA ASP A 287 -5.23 -20.94 -2.80
C ASP A 287 -3.71 -20.64 -2.86
N TYR A 288 -3.33 -19.46 -3.34
CA TYR A 288 -1.97 -18.95 -3.33
C TYR A 288 -1.79 -17.85 -2.30
N SER A 289 -0.62 -17.80 -1.65
CA SER A 289 -0.24 -16.70 -0.77
C SER A 289 -0.24 -15.37 -1.52
N LEU A 290 -0.91 -14.36 -0.95
CA LEU A 290 -1.03 -13.03 -1.54
C LEU A 290 -0.22 -12.03 -0.74
N SER A 291 0.30 -11.01 -1.42
CA SER A 291 0.75 -9.81 -0.71
C SER A 291 -0.46 -9.07 -0.13
N ALA A 292 -0.25 -8.37 0.99
CA ALA A 292 -1.30 -7.58 1.64
C ALA A 292 -1.98 -6.60 0.66
N SER A 293 -1.20 -5.97 -0.22
CA SER A 293 -1.71 -5.03 -1.22
C SER A 293 -2.62 -5.70 -2.24
N VAL A 294 -2.29 -6.91 -2.70
CA VAL A 294 -3.14 -7.68 -3.62
C VAL A 294 -4.41 -8.15 -2.93
N ALA A 295 -4.31 -8.57 -1.67
CA ALA A 295 -5.48 -8.95 -0.88
C ALA A 295 -6.45 -7.77 -0.69
N CYS A 296 -5.93 -6.58 -0.34
CA CYS A 296 -6.71 -5.34 -0.30
C CYS A 296 -7.39 -5.05 -1.64
N GLY A 297 -6.64 -5.09 -2.75
CA GLY A 297 -7.18 -4.81 -4.07
C GLY A 297 -8.29 -5.78 -4.49
N LYS A 298 -8.09 -7.09 -4.29
CA LYS A 298 -9.11 -8.12 -4.57
C LYS A 298 -10.39 -7.90 -3.77
N PHE A 299 -10.25 -7.56 -2.48
CA PHE A 299 -11.41 -7.30 -1.63
C PHE A 299 -12.15 -6.03 -2.05
N CYS A 300 -11.42 -4.95 -2.38
CA CYS A 300 -12.02 -3.72 -2.90
C CYS A 300 -12.80 -3.99 -4.19
N CYS A 301 -12.20 -4.66 -5.18
CA CYS A 301 -12.88 -4.96 -6.44
C CYS A 301 -14.15 -5.81 -6.26
N ALA A 302 -14.12 -6.79 -5.35
CA ALA A 302 -15.30 -7.59 -5.06
C ALA A 302 -16.42 -6.77 -4.37
N MET A 303 -16.05 -5.83 -3.51
CA MET A 303 -17.01 -4.90 -2.89
C MET A 303 -17.55 -3.89 -3.89
N GLU A 304 -16.72 -3.41 -4.83
CA GLU A 304 -17.12 -2.54 -5.94
C GLU A 304 -18.15 -3.23 -6.83
N GLU A 305 -17.93 -4.49 -7.20
CA GLU A 305 -18.89 -5.30 -7.97
C GLU A 305 -20.19 -5.51 -7.18
N MET A 306 -20.12 -5.85 -5.89
CA MET A 306 -21.31 -6.05 -5.05
C MET A 306 -22.13 -4.76 -4.86
N TRP A 307 -21.49 -3.59 -4.85
CA TRP A 307 -22.14 -2.29 -4.66
C TRP A 307 -22.35 -1.49 -5.94
N ASP A 308 -22.12 -2.11 -7.10
CA ASP A 308 -22.30 -1.50 -8.43
C ASP A 308 -21.53 -0.17 -8.59
N ILE A 309 -20.24 -0.20 -8.23
CA ILE A 309 -19.31 0.93 -8.35
C ILE A 309 -18.38 0.70 -9.54
N VAL A 310 -18.30 1.68 -10.44
CA VAL A 310 -17.54 1.64 -11.70
C VAL A 310 -16.50 2.75 -11.77
#